data_AF-A0A536KYT9-F1
#
_entry.id   AF-A0A536KYT9-F1
#
_cell.length_a   1.000
_cell.length_b   1.000
_cell.length_c   1.000
_cell.angle_alpha   90.00
_cell.angle_beta   90.00
_cell.angle_gamma   90.00
#
_symmetry.space_group_name_H-M   'P 1'
#
loop_
_entity.id
_entity.type
_entity.pdbx_description
1 polymer ?
#
loop_
_entity_poly.entity_id
_entity_poly.type
_entity_poly.pdbx_seq_one_letter_code
_entity_poly.pdbx_strand_id
1 'polypeptide(L)' 'PNQVKLSVTGYGGATKGQMLKMVQSLLATRELPRSDDAIDALAVAICHHHSGRLRMVISRAPAPAIVRR' A
#
# COMPACT_ATOMS: atom_id res chain seq x y z
N PRO A 1 -9.61 -0.32 -6.99
CA PRO A 1 -8.93 -1.63 -7.24
C PRO A 1 -7.45 -1.52 -7.60
N ASN A 2 -7.08 -0.81 -8.67
CA ASN A 2 -5.68 -0.77 -9.17
C ASN A 2 -4.72 -0.07 -8.21
N GLN A 3 -5.17 0.98 -7.50
CA GLN A 3 -4.35 1.68 -6.51
C GLN A 3 -3.99 0.78 -5.32
N VAL A 4 -4.95 -0.02 -4.83
CA VAL A 4 -4.70 -1.00 -3.75
C VAL A 4 -3.69 -2.03 -4.23
N LYS A 5 -3.89 -2.60 -5.42
CA LYS A 5 -2.94 -3.54 -6.03
C LYS A 5 -1.55 -2.92 -6.17
N LEU A 6 -1.45 -1.74 -6.77
CA LEU A 6 -0.19 -1.01 -6.91
C LEU A 6 0.49 -0.78 -5.56
N SER A 7 -0.26 -0.36 -4.54
CA SER A 7 0.30 -0.08 -3.22
C SER A 7 0.78 -1.34 -2.48
N VAL A 8 0.13 -2.48 -2.70
CA VAL A 8 0.44 -3.75 -2.01
C VAL A 8 1.50 -4.56 -2.76
N THR A 9 1.45 -4.57 -4.10
CA THR A 9 2.30 -5.44 -4.95
C THR A 9 3.37 -4.68 -5.73
N GLY A 10 3.29 -3.35 -5.81
CA GLY A 10 4.12 -2.54 -6.71
C GLY A 10 3.64 -2.55 -8.17
N TYR A 11 2.57 -3.28 -8.51
CA TYR A 11 2.06 -3.40 -9.88
C TYR A 11 0.53 -3.29 -9.94
N GLY A 12 0.03 -2.23 -10.59
CA GLY A 12 -1.41 -1.96 -10.68
C GLY A 12 -2.22 -3.03 -11.41
N GLY A 13 -1.58 -3.76 -12.35
CA GLY A 13 -2.19 -4.85 -13.11
C GLY A 13 -2.17 -6.22 -12.41
N ALA A 14 -1.72 -6.31 -11.16
CA ALA A 14 -1.61 -7.58 -10.44
C ALA A 14 -2.98 -8.30 -10.31
N THR A 15 -2.96 -9.63 -10.28
CA THR A 15 -4.16 -10.42 -10.04
C THR A 15 -4.59 -10.36 -8.57
N LYS A 16 -5.85 -10.71 -8.25
CA LYS A 16 -6.31 -10.79 -6.85
C LYS A 16 -5.43 -11.75 -6.05
N GLY A 17 -5.12 -12.94 -6.60
CA GLY A 17 -4.24 -13.91 -5.94
C GLY A 17 -2.82 -13.41 -5.66
N GLN A 18 -2.22 -12.63 -6.56
CA GLN A 18 -0.92 -11.99 -6.31
C GLN A 18 -1.01 -10.97 -5.17
N MET A 19 -2.07 -10.15 -5.15
CA MET A 19 -2.32 -9.21 -4.05
C MET A 19 -2.46 -9.95 -2.71
N LEU A 20 -3.22 -11.05 -2.64
CA LEU A 20 -3.40 -11.84 -1.42
C LEU A 20 -2.07 -12.38 -0.87
N LYS A 21 -1.24 -12.97 -1.74
CA LYS A 21 0.09 -13.46 -1.33
C LYS A 21 0.96 -12.34 -0.76
N MET A 22 0.88 -11.14 -1.35
CA MET A 22 1.61 -9.98 -0.84
C MET A 22 1.05 -9.48 0.48
N VAL A 23 -0.28 -9.42 0.66
CA VAL A 23 -0.89 -9.09 1.96
C VAL A 23 -0.40 -10.06 3.04
N GLN A 24 -0.40 -11.36 2.75
CA GLN A 24 0.07 -12.39 3.67
C GLN A 24 1.54 -12.19 4.06
N SER A 25 2.40 -11.95 3.07
CA SER A 25 3.83 -11.69 3.25
C SER A 25 4.10 -10.44 4.09
N LEU A 26 3.41 -9.33 3.77
CA LEU A 26 3.56 -8.04 4.47
C LEU A 26 3.10 -8.09 5.92
N LEU A 27 2.09 -8.91 6.23
CA LEU A 27 1.58 -9.08 7.60
C LEU A 27 2.27 -10.23 8.35
N ALA A 28 3.20 -10.94 7.71
CA ALA A 28 3.89 -12.11 8.26
C ALA A 28 2.92 -13.16 8.86
N THR A 29 1.74 -13.35 8.25
CA THR A 29 0.75 -14.31 8.73
C THR A 29 0.84 -15.64 7.99
N ARG A 30 0.59 -16.74 8.69
CA ARG A 30 0.61 -18.09 8.09
C ARG A 30 -0.61 -18.34 7.20
N GLU A 31 -1.75 -17.75 7.55
CA GLU A 31 -3.01 -17.89 6.81
C GLU A 31 -3.76 -16.56 6.78
N LEU A 32 -4.51 -16.33 5.70
CA LEU A 32 -5.42 -15.20 5.57
C LEU A 32 -6.82 -15.59 6.06
N PRO A 33 -7.64 -14.61 6.50
CA PRO A 33 -9.02 -14.87 6.86
C PRO A 33 -9.79 -15.43 5.66
N ARG A 34 -10.77 -16.31 5.92
CA ARG A 34 -11.63 -16.89 4.86
C ARG A 34 -12.64 -15.90 4.27
N SER A 35 -12.93 -14.82 4.98
CA SER A 35 -13.85 -13.78 4.54
C SER A 35 -13.15 -12.82 3.57
N ASP A 36 -13.73 -12.66 2.38
CA ASP A 36 -13.25 -11.71 1.38
C ASP A 36 -13.27 -10.26 1.89
N ASP A 37 -14.29 -9.88 2.67
CA ASP A 37 -14.40 -8.54 3.26
C ASP A 37 -13.23 -8.24 4.20
N ALA A 38 -12.84 -9.22 5.02
CA ALA A 38 -11.71 -9.08 5.95
C ALA A 38 -10.39 -8.91 5.19
N ILE A 39 -10.21 -9.67 4.11
CA ILE A 39 -9.06 -9.55 3.22
C ILE A 39 -8.98 -8.16 2.58
N ASP A 40 -10.10 -7.68 2.05
CA ASP A 40 -10.16 -6.38 1.37
C ASP A 40 -9.90 -5.25 2.36
N ALA A 41 -10.41 -5.36 3.60
CA ALA A 41 -10.10 -4.43 4.68
C ALA A 41 -8.59 -4.40 5.00
N LEU A 42 -7.93 -5.56 5.09
CA LEU A 42 -6.48 -5.64 5.29
C LEU A 42 -5.70 -4.98 4.15
N ALA A 43 -6.09 -5.25 2.91
CA ALA A 43 -5.44 -4.66 1.74
C ALA A 43 -5.60 -3.13 1.70
N VAL A 44 -6.78 -2.61 2.05
CA VAL A 44 -7.04 -1.17 2.17
C VAL A 44 -6.24 -0.55 3.31
N ALA A 45 -6.14 -1.21 4.46
CA ALA A 45 -5.34 -0.74 5.59
C ALA A 45 -3.85 -0.60 5.22
N ILE A 46 -3.28 -1.59 4.53
CA ILE A 46 -1.90 -1.52 4.01
C ILE A 46 -1.77 -0.37 3.01
N CYS A 47 -2.71 -0.24 2.07
CA CYS A 47 -2.72 0.84 1.09
C CYS A 47 -2.73 2.22 1.75
N HIS A 48 -3.55 2.39 2.79
CA HIS A 48 -3.64 3.62 3.55
C HIS A 48 -2.33 3.90 4.31
N HIS A 49 -1.76 2.90 4.98
CA HIS A 49 -0.49 3.03 5.70
C HIS A 49 0.66 3.48 4.78
N HIS A 50 0.79 2.87 3.59
CA HIS A 50 1.80 3.26 2.60
C HIS A 50 1.59 4.69 2.10
N SER A 51 0.35 5.06 1.78
CA SER A 51 0.01 6.40 1.27
C SER A 51 0.20 7.48 2.34
N GLY A 52 -0.19 7.21 3.59
CA GLY A 52 -0.07 8.13 4.72
C GLY A 52 1.39 8.41 5.10
N ARG A 53 2.24 7.36 5.11
CA ARG A 53 3.68 7.51 5.37
C ARG A 53 4.34 8.41 4.34
N LEU A 54 4.05 8.20 3.05
CA LEU A 54 4.61 9.04 1.99
C LEU A 54 4.20 10.51 2.14
N ARG A 55 2.92 10.77 2.43
CA ARG A 55 2.41 12.13 2.64
C ARG A 55 3.11 12.84 3.80
N MET A 56 3.35 12.13 4.91
CA MET A 56 4.08 12.69 6.07
C MET A 56 5.53 13.03 5.73
N VAL A 57 6.22 12.17 4.97
CA VAL A 57 7.61 12.43 4.56
C VAL A 57 7.68 13.63 3.63
N ILE A 58 6.77 13.71 2.65
CA ILE A 58 6.70 14.84 1.72
C ILE A 58 6.36 16.14 2.45
N SER A 59 5.42 16.14 3.40
CA SER A 59 5.05 17.34 4.15
C SER A 59 6.14 17.85 5.09
N ARG A 60 7.12 17.00 5.42
CA ARG A 60 8.28 17.34 6.24
C ARG A 60 9.50 17.75 5.42
N ALA A 61 9.47 17.56 4.11
CA ALA A 61 10.57 17.99 3.25
C ALA A 61 10.67 19.53 3.31
N PRO A 62 11.86 20.10 3.56
CA PRO A 62 12.04 21.54 3.49
C PRO A 62 11.67 22.02 2.08
N ALA A 63 11.02 23.19 2.00
CA ALA A 63 10.63 23.78 0.73
C ALA A 63 11.84 23.78 -0.22
N PRO A 64 11.66 23.41 -1.51
CA PRO A 64 12.78 23.39 -2.44
C PRO A 64 13.42 24.78 -2.42
N ALA A 65 14.73 24.82 -2.14
CA ALA A 65 15.50 26.05 -2.24
C ALA A 65 15.45 26.49 -3.70
N ILE A 66 14.50 27.37 -4.01
CA ILE A 66 14.44 28.05 -5.30
C ILE A 66 15.73 28.87 -5.37
N VAL A 67 16.70 28.35 -6.12
CA VAL A 67 17.86 29.11 -6.57
C VAL A 67 17.30 30.16 -7.51
N ARG A 68 17.01 31.36 -6.96
CA ARG A 68 16.74 32.54 -7.77
C ARG A 68 18.03 32.84 -8.53
N ARG A 69 18.00 32.71 -9.85
CA ARG A 69 18.99 33.30 -10.74
C ARG A 69 18.81 34.82 -10.77
#